data_AF-A0A3P7I4H7-F1
#
_entry.id   AF-A0A3P7I4H7-F1
#
_cell.length_a   1.000
_cell.length_b   1.000
_cell.length_c   1.000
_cell.angle_alpha   90.00
_cell.angle_beta   90.00
_cell.angle_gamma   90.00
#
_symmetry.space_group_name_H-M   'P 1'
#
loop_
_entity.id
_entity.type
_entity.pdbx_description
1 polymer ?
#
loop_
_entity_poly.entity_id
_entity_poly.type
_entity_poly.pdbx_seq_one_letter_code
_entity_poly.pdbx_strand_id
1 'polypeptide(L)'
;MKGRVEKIVAAHAVFLGYLLVAYWFEESDGYDINWTTPFCVLTLRLIGLVMDVYDGEHMDKLKPDQKKTAIQDAPGLLEVAAFALFYTGTFAGPQFTLSRFRSVVRGDWLDEKRRPRASAYDVAIRRFIGGCIYTAINQFGCAWLPNSYFNTPEFYVSFVFHIVSFAECRFECAFCLLFIFGFLLCHPSTH
;
A
#
# COMPACT_ATOMS: atom_id res chain seq x y z
N MET A 1 23.67 10.31 -12.20
CA MET A 1 24.69 10.53 -11.14
C MET A 1 25.19 9.15 -10.77
N LYS A 2 26.38 8.67 -11.21
CA LYS A 2 26.85 7.27 -10.99
C LYS A 2 26.35 6.69 -9.66
N GLY A 3 25.28 5.89 -9.74
CA GLY A 3 24.57 5.33 -8.61
C GLY A 3 25.50 4.38 -7.87
N ARG A 4 26.04 4.84 -6.75
CA ARG A 4 26.83 3.98 -5.88
C ARG A 4 25.87 3.37 -4.86
N VAL A 5 25.92 2.05 -4.72
CA VAL A 5 25.10 1.27 -3.76
C VAL A 5 25.14 1.87 -2.35
N GLU A 6 26.29 2.45 -1.97
CA GLU A 6 26.49 3.19 -0.72
C GLU A 6 25.41 4.26 -0.46
N LYS A 7 24.95 4.98 -1.49
CA LYS A 7 23.94 6.03 -1.34
C LYS A 7 22.55 5.46 -1.05
N ILE A 8 22.24 4.28 -1.61
CA ILE A 8 20.97 3.60 -1.37
C ILE A 8 20.93 3.11 0.08
N VAL A 9 22.02 2.47 0.52
CA VAL A 9 22.15 1.96 1.90
C VAL A 9 22.07 3.11 2.89
N ALA A 10 22.74 4.23 2.62
CA ALA A 10 22.66 5.43 3.44
C ALA A 10 21.23 6.00 3.50
N ALA A 11 20.54 6.11 2.36
CA ALA A 11 19.15 6.58 2.33
C ALA A 11 18.23 5.64 3.14
N HIS A 12 18.39 4.32 2.97
CA HIS A 12 17.66 3.31 3.75
C HIS A 12 17.90 3.44 5.25
N ALA A 13 19.17 3.60 5.66
CA ALA A 13 19.53 3.73 7.06
C ALA A 13 18.93 4.99 7.69
N VAL A 14 18.89 6.12 6.95
CA VAL A 14 18.25 7.36 7.41
C VAL A 14 16.74 7.18 7.57
N PHE A 15 16.08 6.58 6.59
CA PHE A 15 14.65 6.31 6.61
C PHE A 15 14.23 5.33 7.73
N LEU A 16 14.99 4.26 7.90
CA LEU A 16 14.78 3.28 8.96
C LEU A 16 15.09 3.88 10.35
N GLY A 17 16.15 4.68 10.45
CA GLY A 17 16.49 5.40 11.68
C GLY A 17 15.41 6.39 12.10
N TYR A 18 14.84 7.14 11.15
CA TYR A 18 13.70 8.02 11.42
C TYR A 18 12.50 7.25 12.00
N LEU A 19 12.18 6.09 11.43
CA LEU A 19 11.10 5.23 11.92
C LEU A 19 11.34 4.70 13.34
N LEU A 20 12.56 4.23 13.62
CA LEU A 20 12.96 3.75 14.94
C LEU A 20 12.84 4.84 16.01
N VAL A 21 13.29 6.06 15.69
CA VAL A 21 13.17 7.20 16.60
C VAL A 21 11.72 7.58 16.81
N ALA A 22 10.91 7.65 15.75
CA ALA A 22 9.49 7.96 15.88
C ALA A 22 8.75 6.91 16.73
N TYR A 23 9.08 5.64 16.57
CA TYR A 23 8.49 4.55 17.36
C TYR A 23 8.86 4.65 18.84
N TRP A 24 10.12 5.02 19.13
CA TRP A 24 10.59 5.23 20.50
C TRP A 24 9.83 6.34 21.25
N PHE A 25 9.38 7.38 20.55
CA PHE A 25 8.63 8.48 21.16
C PHE A 25 7.12 8.21 21.30
N GLU A 26 6.56 7.31 20.49
CA GLU A 26 5.11 7.06 20.39
C GLU A 26 4.68 5.72 21.02
N GLU A 27 5.58 5.00 21.68
CA GLU A 27 5.25 3.74 22.36
C GLU A 27 4.21 3.98 23.46
N SER A 28 2.98 3.49 23.24
CA SER A 28 1.90 3.45 24.22
C SER A 28 1.43 2.01 24.42
N ASP A 29 0.98 1.66 25.63
CA ASP A 29 0.55 0.30 26.00
C ASP A 29 -0.72 -0.20 25.27
N GLY A 30 -1.37 0.65 24.47
CA GLY A 30 -2.56 0.30 23.68
C GLY A 30 -2.23 0.14 22.20
N TYR A 31 -2.78 -0.90 21.55
CA TYR A 31 -2.77 -0.99 20.09
C TYR A 31 -3.68 0.10 19.50
N ASP A 32 -3.08 1.25 19.23
CA ASP A 32 -3.78 2.39 18.63
C ASP A 32 -3.18 2.65 17.25
N ILE A 33 -4.03 2.84 16.24
CA ILE A 33 -3.59 3.22 14.89
C ILE A 33 -3.16 4.68 14.97
N ASN A 34 -1.94 4.88 15.45
CA ASN A 34 -1.37 6.20 15.61
C ASN A 34 -0.92 6.75 14.26
N TRP A 35 -0.71 8.06 14.27
CA TRP A 35 -0.20 8.84 13.15
C TRP A 35 1.11 8.25 12.56
N THR A 36 1.85 7.43 13.30
CA THR A 36 3.05 6.71 12.87
C THR A 36 2.82 5.70 11.74
N THR A 37 1.61 5.13 11.62
CA THR A 37 1.27 4.13 10.59
C THR A 37 1.40 4.66 9.16
N PRO A 38 0.79 5.82 8.79
CA PRO A 38 0.99 6.40 7.46
C PRO A 38 2.43 6.86 7.21
N PHE A 39 3.18 7.27 8.25
CA PHE A 39 4.60 7.62 8.09
C PHE A 39 5.47 6.40 7.77
N CYS A 40 5.14 5.22 8.30
CA CYS A 40 5.79 3.97 7.91
C CYS A 40 5.57 3.66 6.42
N VAL A 41 4.31 3.72 5.96
CA VAL A 41 3.97 3.47 4.55
C VAL A 41 4.66 4.48 3.62
N LEU A 42 4.68 5.75 4.02
CA LEU A 42 5.39 6.83 3.31
C LEU A 42 6.88 6.50 3.14
N THR A 43 7.51 6.06 4.23
CA THR A 43 8.94 5.77 4.27
C THR A 43 9.28 4.56 3.40
N LEU A 44 8.49 3.49 3.47
CA LEU A 44 8.62 2.34 2.57
C LEU A 44 8.48 2.73 1.10
N ARG A 45 7.62 3.70 0.80
CA ARG A 45 7.41 4.22 -0.56
C ARG A 45 8.60 5.01 -1.08
N LEU A 46 9.17 5.88 -0.25
CA LEU A 46 10.37 6.64 -0.60
C LEU A 46 11.59 5.73 -0.78
N ILE A 47 11.72 4.71 0.06
CA ILE A 47 12.72 3.65 -0.09
C ILE A 47 12.58 2.94 -1.45
N GLY A 48 11.37 2.52 -1.81
CA GLY A 48 11.09 1.90 -3.10
C GLY A 48 11.46 2.80 -4.29
N LEU A 49 11.16 4.09 -4.18
CA LEU A 49 11.52 5.08 -5.19
C LEU A 49 13.04 5.22 -5.38
N VAL A 50 13.82 5.24 -4.29
CA VAL A 50 15.28 5.31 -4.38
C VAL A 50 15.84 4.09 -5.12
N MET A 51 15.27 2.91 -4.87
CA MET A 51 15.64 1.69 -5.58
C MET A 51 15.25 1.75 -7.06
N ASP A 52 14.03 2.19 -7.39
CA ASP A 52 13.57 2.33 -8.77
C ASP A 52 14.43 3.32 -9.59
N VAL A 53 14.92 4.40 -8.97
CA VAL A 53 15.84 5.37 -9.61
C VAL A 53 17.23 4.76 -9.83
N TYR A 54 17.73 3.97 -8.88
CA TYR A 54 19.00 3.26 -9.04
C TYR A 54 18.94 2.21 -10.15
N ASP A 55 17.83 1.48 -10.22
CA ASP A 55 17.54 0.47 -11.23
C ASP A 55 17.45 1.08 -12.64
N GLY A 56 16.97 2.33 -12.76
CA GLY A 56 16.96 3.08 -14.01
C GLY A 56 18.34 3.37 -14.61
N GLU A 57 19.39 3.44 -13.79
CA GLU A 57 20.77 3.58 -14.29
C GLU A 57 21.40 2.23 -14.71
N HIS A 58 20.83 1.09 -14.31
CA HIS A 58 21.40 -0.26 -14.49
C HIS A 58 20.53 -1.21 -15.34
N MET A 59 19.76 -0.65 -16.27
CA MET A 59 18.74 -1.37 -17.06
C MET A 59 19.24 -2.66 -17.74
N ASP A 60 20.51 -2.74 -18.14
CA ASP A 60 21.06 -3.90 -18.85
C ASP A 60 21.09 -5.18 -18.01
N LYS A 61 21.12 -5.05 -16.67
CA LYS A 61 21.21 -6.17 -15.72
C LYS A 61 19.86 -6.56 -15.12
N LEU A 62 18.80 -5.84 -15.44
CA LEU A 62 17.50 -5.98 -14.80
C LEU A 62 16.63 -7.07 -15.45
N LYS A 63 15.83 -7.74 -14.61
CA LYS A 63 14.75 -8.64 -15.05
C LYS A 63 13.65 -7.84 -15.79
N PRO A 64 12.88 -8.48 -16.69
CA PRO A 64 11.83 -7.81 -17.46
C PRO A 64 10.78 -7.10 -16.61
N ASP A 65 10.48 -7.60 -15.41
CA ASP A 65 9.51 -6.94 -14.52
C ASP A 65 10.09 -5.72 -13.80
N GLN A 66 11.37 -5.76 -13.41
CA GLN A 66 12.06 -4.61 -12.81
C GLN A 66 12.22 -3.46 -13.81
N LYS A 67 12.38 -3.80 -15.11
CA LYS A 67 12.44 -2.79 -16.18
C LYS A 67 11.16 -1.95 -16.32
N LYS A 68 10.00 -2.48 -15.89
CA LYS A 68 8.73 -1.75 -15.95
C LYS A 68 8.62 -0.66 -14.87
N THR A 69 9.31 -0.85 -13.75
CA THR A 69 9.27 0.06 -12.60
C THR A 69 10.46 1.01 -12.55
N ALA A 70 11.56 0.65 -13.20
CA ALA A 70 12.79 1.44 -13.28
C ALA A 70 12.55 2.86 -13.83
N ILE A 71 13.17 3.84 -13.17
CA ILE A 71 13.01 5.27 -13.45
C ILE A 71 14.32 5.83 -14.03
N GLN A 72 14.31 6.14 -15.32
CA GLN A 72 15.46 6.75 -16.01
C GLN A 72 15.54 8.27 -15.75
N ASP A 73 14.38 8.94 -15.77
CA ASP A 73 14.30 10.38 -15.55
C ASP A 73 14.12 10.70 -14.07
N ALA A 74 15.14 11.31 -13.48
CA ALA A 74 15.14 11.72 -12.07
C ALA A 74 13.91 12.60 -11.75
N PRO A 75 13.09 12.22 -10.75
CA PRO A 75 11.89 12.97 -10.41
C PRO A 75 12.23 14.31 -9.75
N GLY A 76 11.41 15.32 -10.03
CA GLY A 76 11.49 16.61 -9.33
C GLY A 76 10.96 16.52 -7.89
N LEU A 77 11.36 17.44 -7.02
CA LEU A 77 10.93 17.45 -5.62
C LEU A 77 9.39 17.49 -5.46
N LEU A 78 8.72 18.27 -6.31
CA LEU A 78 7.27 18.38 -6.33
C LEU A 78 6.58 17.06 -6.73
N GLU A 79 7.17 16.34 -7.69
CA GLU A 79 6.65 15.04 -8.12
C GLU A 79 6.81 13.99 -7.01
N VAL A 80 7.96 13.99 -6.34
CA VAL A 80 8.20 13.13 -5.17
C VAL A 80 7.19 13.44 -4.05
N ALA A 81 6.95 14.72 -3.75
CA ALA A 81 5.97 15.12 -2.75
C ALA A 81 4.54 14.68 -3.13
N ALA A 82 4.14 14.86 -4.39
CA ALA A 82 2.84 14.43 -4.89
C ALA A 82 2.66 12.91 -4.82
N PHE A 83 3.70 12.14 -5.12
CA PHE A 83 3.71 10.68 -5.02
C PHE A 83 3.68 10.19 -3.56
N ALA A 84 4.43 10.85 -2.69
CA ALA A 84 4.55 10.49 -1.28
C ALA A 84 3.24 10.78 -0.51
N LEU A 85 2.65 11.97 -0.72
CA LEU A 85 1.44 12.42 -0.03
C LEU A 85 0.13 12.06 -0.77
N PHE A 86 0.19 11.13 -1.72
CA PHE A 86 -1.00 10.71 -2.45
C PHE A 86 -1.98 9.94 -1.54
N TYR A 87 -3.07 10.61 -1.14
CA TYR A 87 -4.03 10.14 -0.14
C TYR A 87 -4.49 8.69 -0.30
N THR A 88 -4.75 8.24 -1.53
CA THR A 88 -5.25 6.87 -1.79
C THR A 88 -4.24 5.78 -1.41
N GLY A 89 -2.97 6.13 -1.28
CA GLY A 89 -1.87 5.24 -0.96
C GLY A 89 -1.31 5.39 0.44
N THR A 90 -1.48 6.54 1.09
CA THR A 90 -0.67 6.91 2.27
C THR A 90 -1.24 6.36 3.58
N PHE A 91 -2.56 6.18 3.69
CA PHE A 91 -3.20 5.78 4.95
C PHE A 91 -3.42 4.26 5.11
N ALA A 92 -3.80 3.57 4.04
CA ALA A 92 -4.04 2.11 4.07
C ALA A 92 -3.91 1.48 2.67
N GLY A 93 -3.31 2.21 1.72
CA GLY A 93 -3.31 1.83 0.32
C GLY A 93 -2.17 0.87 -0.02
N PRO A 94 -2.32 0.08 -1.09
CA PRO A 94 -1.26 -0.79 -1.57
C PRO A 94 -0.03 0.03 -1.99
N GLN A 95 1.15 -0.57 -1.85
CA GLN A 95 2.36 0.05 -2.37
C GLN A 95 2.34 0.08 -3.90
N PHE A 96 2.56 1.24 -4.49
CA PHE A 96 2.67 1.42 -5.95
C PHE A 96 3.94 2.19 -6.30
N THR A 97 4.45 1.96 -7.51
CA THR A 97 5.71 2.56 -8.00
C THR A 97 5.46 3.92 -8.65
N LEU A 98 6.52 4.75 -8.72
CA LEU A 98 6.42 6.07 -9.34
C LEU A 98 6.10 6.00 -10.84
N SER A 99 6.62 4.98 -11.54
CA SER A 99 6.30 4.73 -12.96
C SER A 99 4.79 4.61 -13.18
N ARG A 100 4.11 3.89 -12.27
CA ARG A 100 2.67 3.75 -12.30
C ARG A 100 1.95 5.05 -11.97
N PHE A 101 2.44 5.80 -10.99
CA PHE A 101 1.90 7.13 -10.67
C PHE A 101 1.97 8.07 -11.88
N ARG A 102 3.13 8.13 -12.56
CA ARG A 102 3.32 8.90 -13.79
C ARG A 102 2.31 8.51 -14.87
N SER A 103 2.06 7.21 -15.07
CA SER A 103 1.08 6.76 -16.06
C SER A 103 -0.36 7.21 -15.76
N VAL A 104 -0.72 7.30 -14.48
CA VAL A 104 -2.03 7.82 -14.05
C VAL A 104 -2.11 9.33 -14.27
N VAL A 105 -1.06 10.07 -13.88
CA VAL A 105 -1.00 11.54 -14.04
C VAL A 105 -0.97 11.96 -15.52
N ARG A 106 -0.24 11.23 -16.37
CA ARG A 106 -0.23 11.46 -17.83
C ARG A 106 -1.56 11.11 -18.49
N GLY A 107 -2.34 10.25 -17.85
CA GLY A 107 -3.63 9.81 -18.36
C GLY A 107 -3.55 8.67 -19.37
N ASP A 108 -2.51 7.83 -19.28
CA ASP A 108 -2.28 6.68 -20.18
C ASP A 108 -3.44 5.65 -20.11
N TRP A 109 -4.26 5.73 -19.06
CA TRP A 109 -5.38 4.84 -18.79
C TRP A 109 -6.76 5.40 -19.17
N LEU A 110 -6.82 6.63 -19.70
CA LEU A 110 -8.07 7.22 -20.17
C LEU A 110 -8.36 6.81 -21.62
N ASP A 111 -9.64 6.84 -21.99
CA ASP A 111 -10.05 6.63 -23.38
C ASP A 111 -9.63 7.80 -24.27
N GLU A 112 -9.75 7.62 -25.58
CA GLU A 112 -9.41 8.60 -26.63
C GLU A 112 -10.00 10.01 -26.39
N LYS A 113 -11.13 10.07 -25.67
CA LYS A 113 -11.83 11.31 -25.28
C LYS A 113 -11.39 11.87 -23.93
N ARG A 114 -10.27 11.40 -23.36
CA ARG A 114 -9.79 11.68 -21.98
C ARG A 114 -10.88 11.51 -20.92
N ARG A 115 -11.66 10.44 -21.03
CA ARG A 115 -12.65 10.05 -20.03
C ARG A 115 -12.26 8.72 -19.38
N PRO A 116 -12.58 8.52 -18.09
CA PRO A 116 -12.43 7.21 -17.47
C PRO A 116 -13.27 6.18 -18.25
N ARG A 117 -12.68 5.01 -18.49
CA ARG A 117 -13.35 3.89 -19.16
C ARG A 117 -14.67 3.55 -18.48
N ALA A 118 -15.71 3.25 -19.25
CA ALA A 118 -17.01 2.84 -18.70
C ALA A 118 -16.88 1.61 -17.77
N SER A 119 -15.98 0.68 -18.10
CA SER A 119 -15.67 -0.49 -17.27
C SER A 119 -15.02 -0.14 -15.92
N ALA A 120 -14.32 1.00 -15.81
CA ALA A 120 -13.71 1.43 -14.57
C ALA A 120 -14.77 1.82 -13.51
N TYR A 121 -15.91 2.37 -13.95
CA TYR A 121 -17.00 2.74 -13.05
C TYR A 121 -17.68 1.52 -12.42
N ASP A 122 -17.97 0.47 -13.20
CA ASP A 122 -18.57 -0.76 -12.67
C ASP A 122 -17.67 -1.38 -11.59
N VAL A 123 -16.37 -1.50 -11.89
CA VAL A 123 -15.39 -2.04 -10.95
C VAL A 123 -15.28 -1.17 -9.69
N ALA A 124 -15.24 0.15 -9.84
CA ALA A 124 -15.15 1.08 -8.71
C ALA A 124 -16.38 0.99 -7.80
N ILE A 125 -17.58 0.99 -8.38
CA ILE A 125 -18.85 0.92 -7.63
C ILE A 125 -18.95 -0.41 -6.89
N ARG A 126 -18.64 -1.54 -7.56
CA ARG A 126 -18.68 -2.86 -6.91
C ARG A 126 -17.71 -2.96 -5.74
N ARG A 127 -16.52 -2.36 -5.85
CA ARG A 127 -15.54 -2.31 -4.75
C ARG A 127 -15.98 -1.39 -3.62
N PHE A 128 -16.54 -0.23 -3.95
CA PHE A 128 -17.06 0.69 -2.94
C PHE A 128 -18.19 0.05 -2.14
N ILE A 129 -19.17 -0.56 -2.82
CA ILE A 129 -20.28 -1.26 -2.17
C ILE A 129 -19.75 -2.44 -1.33
N GLY A 130 -18.84 -3.26 -1.89
CA GLY A 130 -18.21 -4.34 -1.14
C GLY A 130 -17.49 -3.85 0.12
N GLY A 131 -16.77 -2.73 0.03
CA GLY A 131 -16.10 -2.09 1.16
C GLY A 131 -17.07 -1.57 2.22
N CYS A 132 -18.17 -0.95 1.81
CA CYS A 132 -19.22 -0.47 2.74
C CYS A 132 -19.89 -1.64 3.47
N ILE A 133 -20.25 -2.71 2.75
CA ILE A 133 -20.85 -3.92 3.35
C ILE A 133 -19.88 -4.55 4.34
N TYR A 134 -18.60 -4.69 3.94
CA TYR A 134 -17.56 -5.23 4.80
C TYR A 134 -17.37 -4.39 6.07
N THR A 135 -17.27 -3.07 5.94
CA THR A 135 -17.12 -2.16 7.08
C THR A 135 -18.31 -2.24 8.02
N ALA A 136 -19.53 -2.35 7.49
CA ALA A 136 -20.72 -2.53 8.30
C ALA A 136 -20.69 -3.85 9.08
N ILE A 137 -20.39 -4.97 8.41
CA ILE A 137 -20.28 -6.28 9.06
C ILE A 137 -19.19 -6.25 10.15
N ASN A 138 -18.02 -5.67 9.86
CA ASN A 138 -16.92 -5.57 10.81
C ASN A 138 -17.29 -4.68 12.01
N GLN A 139 -18.00 -3.57 11.78
CA GLN A 139 -18.46 -2.69 12.85
C GLN A 139 -19.48 -3.39 13.77
N PHE A 140 -20.39 -4.18 13.19
CA PHE A 140 -21.34 -4.99 13.97
C PHE A 140 -20.63 -6.15 14.70
N GLY A 141 -19.65 -6.79 14.06
CA GLY A 141 -18.82 -7.85 14.63
C GLY A 141 -18.05 -7.36 15.86
N CYS A 142 -17.32 -6.25 15.73
CA CYS A 142 -16.58 -5.62 16.83
C CYS A 142 -17.48 -5.14 17.98
N ALA A 143 -18.73 -4.78 17.71
CA ALA A 143 -19.70 -4.43 18.77
C ALA A 143 -20.16 -5.66 19.57
N TRP A 144 -20.16 -6.85 18.95
CA TRP A 144 -20.55 -8.10 19.60
C TRP A 144 -19.36 -8.82 20.25
N LEU A 145 -18.19 -8.71 19.64
CA LEU A 145 -16.94 -9.30 20.11
C LEU A 145 -15.84 -8.21 20.16
N PRO A 146 -15.73 -7.47 21.27
CA PRO A 146 -14.70 -6.44 21.39
C PRO A 146 -13.31 -7.07 21.39
N ASN A 147 -12.33 -6.40 20.78
CA ASN A 147 -10.94 -6.89 20.67
C ASN A 147 -10.30 -7.26 22.01
N SER A 148 -10.76 -6.65 23.11
CA SER A 148 -10.31 -6.99 24.47
C SER A 148 -10.67 -8.42 24.89
N TYR A 149 -11.68 -9.03 24.26
CA TYR A 149 -12.09 -10.42 24.49
C TYR A 149 -11.03 -11.44 24.05
N PHE A 150 -10.20 -11.10 23.04
CA PHE A 150 -9.13 -11.99 22.58
C PHE A 150 -8.01 -12.20 23.61
N ASN A 151 -7.87 -11.27 24.57
CA ASN A 151 -6.86 -11.34 25.62
C ASN A 151 -7.38 -11.96 26.93
N THR A 152 -8.62 -12.44 26.97
CA THR A 152 -9.19 -13.03 28.18
C THR A 152 -8.94 -14.55 28.23
N PRO A 153 -8.74 -15.14 29.43
CA PRO A 153 -8.46 -16.57 29.57
C PRO A 153 -9.57 -17.47 29.00
N GLU A 154 -10.80 -16.98 28.89
CA GLU A 154 -11.95 -17.70 28.30
C GLU A 154 -11.78 -17.96 26.79
N PHE A 155 -11.09 -17.06 26.08
CA PHE A 155 -10.78 -17.23 24.66
C PHE A 155 -9.77 -18.36 24.42
N TYR A 156 -8.76 -18.50 25.28
CA TYR A 156 -7.70 -19.50 25.15
C TYR A 156 -8.17 -20.95 25.34
N VAL A 157 -9.32 -21.17 25.98
CA VAL A 157 -9.86 -22.50 26.28
C VAL A 157 -10.83 -22.99 25.19
N SER A 158 -11.36 -22.10 24.34
CA SER A 158 -12.52 -22.39 23.51
C SER A 158 -12.17 -22.44 22.01
N PHE A 159 -12.21 -23.64 21.43
CA PHE A 159 -11.80 -23.94 20.04
C PHE A 159 -12.66 -23.24 18.97
N VAL A 160 -13.93 -22.97 19.26
CA VAL A 160 -14.88 -22.36 18.30
C VAL A 160 -14.55 -20.89 18.05
N PHE A 161 -14.10 -20.16 19.07
CA PHE A 161 -13.74 -18.75 18.93
C PHE A 161 -12.42 -18.54 18.17
N HIS A 162 -11.49 -19.49 18.24
CA HIS A 162 -10.28 -19.48 17.42
C HIS A 162 -10.58 -19.54 15.92
N ILE A 163 -11.59 -20.31 15.49
CA ILE A 163 -11.99 -20.41 14.08
C ILE A 163 -12.61 -19.11 13.58
N VAL A 164 -13.43 -18.45 14.41
CA VAL A 164 -14.08 -17.17 14.06
C VAL A 164 -13.04 -16.05 13.97
N SER A 165 -12.09 -15.95 14.91
CA SER A 165 -10.96 -15.01 14.82
C SER A 165 -10.09 -15.25 13.60
N PHE A 166 -9.79 -16.52 13.28
CA PHE A 166 -8.99 -16.86 12.09
C PHE A 166 -9.73 -16.51 10.80
N ALA A 167 -11.07 -16.61 10.79
CA ALA A 167 -11.90 -16.25 9.65
C ALA A 167 -11.95 -14.72 9.45
N GLU A 168 -12.11 -13.93 10.51
CA GLU A 168 -12.08 -12.45 10.42
C GLU A 168 -10.69 -11.94 10.01
N CYS A 169 -9.63 -12.46 10.61
CA CYS A 169 -8.24 -12.06 10.32
C CYS A 169 -7.79 -12.53 8.91
N ARG A 170 -8.29 -13.67 8.41
CA ARG A 170 -8.10 -14.07 6.99
C ARG A 170 -8.94 -13.24 6.02
N PHE A 171 -10.11 -12.75 6.41
CA PHE A 171 -10.94 -11.90 5.56
C PHE A 171 -10.35 -10.50 5.39
N GLU A 172 -9.80 -9.90 6.46
CA GLU A 172 -8.99 -8.66 6.38
C GLU A 172 -7.82 -8.79 5.40
N CYS A 173 -7.04 -9.85 5.53
CA CYS A 173 -5.93 -10.15 4.62
C CYS A 173 -6.40 -10.40 3.17
N ALA A 174 -7.50 -11.13 2.97
CA ALA A 174 -8.06 -11.43 1.65
C ALA A 174 -8.67 -10.20 0.97
N PHE A 175 -9.24 -9.27 1.73
CA PHE A 175 -9.83 -8.05 1.20
C PHE A 175 -8.75 -7.03 0.80
N CYS A 176 -7.67 -6.93 1.59
CA CYS A 176 -6.45 -6.22 1.18
C CYS A 176 -5.87 -6.82 -0.13
N LEU A 177 -5.80 -8.15 -0.23
CA LEU A 177 -5.38 -8.84 -1.46
C LEU A 177 -6.33 -8.60 -2.64
N LEU A 178 -7.64 -8.56 -2.44
CA LEU A 178 -8.62 -8.25 -3.49
C LEU A 178 -8.50 -6.80 -4.01
N PHE A 179 -8.16 -5.85 -3.14
CA PHE A 179 -7.85 -4.49 -3.55
C PHE A 179 -6.49 -4.39 -4.28
N ILE A 180 -5.47 -5.13 -3.84
CA ILE A 180 -4.15 -5.23 -4.49
C ILE A 180 -4.27 -5.87 -5.90
N PHE A 181 -4.92 -7.02 -6.02
CA PHE A 181 -5.13 -7.70 -7.31
C PHE A 181 -6.10 -6.95 -8.22
N GLY A 182 -7.05 -6.22 -7.62
CA GLY A 182 -7.95 -5.37 -8.36
C GLY A 182 -7.28 -4.15 -9.00
N PHE A 183 -6.20 -3.63 -8.44
CA PHE A 183 -5.37 -2.64 -9.12
C PHE A 183 -4.58 -3.31 -10.26
N LEU A 184 -4.11 -4.54 -10.09
CA LEU A 184 -3.37 -5.28 -11.13
C LEU A 184 -4.23 -5.71 -12.33
N LEU A 185 -5.54 -5.91 -12.17
CA LEU A 185 -6.46 -6.27 -13.26
C LEU A 185 -7.08 -5.07 -14.02
N CYS A 186 -6.43 -3.91 -13.96
CA CYS A 186 -6.41 -3.02 -15.11
C CYS A 186 -5.15 -3.30 -15.95
N HIS A 187 -4.77 -4.58 -16.09
CA HIS A 187 -4.00 -4.98 -17.25
C HIS A 187 -4.93 -4.78 -18.44
N PRO A 188 -4.51 -4.09 -19.51
CA PRO A 188 -5.28 -4.11 -20.74
C PRO A 188 -5.43 -5.60 -21.10
N SER A 189 -6.66 -6.06 -21.29
CA SER A 189 -6.91 -7.22 -22.13
C SER A 189 -6.35 -6.88 -23.51
N THR A 190 -5.06 -7.11 -23.70
CA THR A 190 -4.45 -7.24 -25.01
C THR A 190 -4.73 -8.66 -25.46
N HIS A 191 -5.54 -8.73 -26.51
CA HIS A 191 -6.19 -9.88 -27.16
C HIS A 191 -7.58 -10.23 -26.61
#